data_AF-L1Q450-F1
#
_entry.id   AF-L1Q450-F1
#
_cell.length_a   1.000
_cell.length_b   1.000
_cell.length_c   1.000
_cell.angle_alpha   90.00
_cell.angle_beta   90.00
_cell.angle_gamma   90.00
#
_symmetry.space_group_name_H-M   'P 1'
#
loop_
_entity.id
_entity.type
_entity.pdbx_description
1 polymer ?
#
loop_
_entity_poly.entity_id
_entity_poly.type
_entity_poly.pdbx_seq_one_letter_code
_entity_poly.pdbx_strand_id
1 'polypeptide(L)'
;MKIIKKDGRIQDLEVEKIKNSIWGASKDSNTIINESDLKILTNRVIKIVTEIRGRDGITSSYEVQAIIIESLYKDGFKRIANAYLRY
;
A
#
# COMPACT_ATOMS: atom_id res chain seq x y z
N MET A 1 -13.23 7.28 2.24
CA MET A 1 -12.67 6.94 0.92
C MET A 1 -12.95 5.49 0.56
N LYS A 2 -13.23 5.21 -0.70
CA LYS A 2 -13.45 3.85 -1.24
C LYS A 2 -12.34 3.43 -2.20
N ILE A 3 -12.22 2.14 -2.43
CA ILE A 3 -11.29 1.53 -3.38
C ILE A 3 -12.03 0.62 -4.35
N ILE A 4 -11.78 0.79 -5.65
CA ILE A 4 -12.18 -0.17 -6.68
C ILE A 4 -11.10 -1.26 -6.83
N LYS A 5 -11.52 -2.51 -6.75
CA LYS A 5 -10.67 -3.71 -6.88
C LYS A 5 -10.40 -4.03 -8.35
N LYS A 6 -9.42 -4.89 -8.62
CA LYS A 6 -9.06 -5.33 -9.99
C LYS A 6 -10.26 -5.98 -10.72
N ASP A 7 -11.17 -6.60 -9.96
CA ASP A 7 -12.41 -7.23 -10.45
C ASP A 7 -13.62 -6.27 -10.50
N GLY A 8 -13.42 -4.97 -10.23
CA GLY A 8 -14.47 -3.96 -10.27
C GLY A 8 -15.28 -3.82 -8.98
N ARG A 9 -15.10 -4.69 -7.97
CA ARG A 9 -15.78 -4.53 -6.66
C ARG A 9 -15.35 -3.25 -5.98
N ILE A 10 -16.29 -2.56 -5.33
CA ILE A 10 -16.03 -1.36 -4.53
C ILE A 10 -16.20 -1.70 -3.06
N GLN A 11 -15.23 -1.29 -2.25
CA GLN A 11 -15.26 -1.45 -0.80
C GLN A 11 -14.60 -0.24 -0.12
N ASP A 12 -14.67 -0.17 1.20
CA ASP A 12 -13.94 0.84 1.95
C ASP A 12 -12.43 0.55 1.91
N LEU A 13 -11.65 1.63 1.88
CA LEU A 13 -10.20 1.54 1.97
C LEU A 13 -9.80 1.39 3.44
N GLU A 14 -9.33 0.20 3.79
CA GLU A 14 -8.96 -0.13 5.16
C GLU A 14 -7.45 -0.09 5.35
N VAL A 15 -7.00 0.70 6.33
CA VAL A 15 -5.59 0.83 6.73
C VAL A 15 -4.94 -0.53 6.97
N GLU A 16 -5.66 -1.42 7.68
CA GLU A 16 -5.15 -2.73 8.05
C GLU A 16 -4.92 -3.65 6.84
N LYS A 17 -5.71 -3.50 5.77
CA LYS A 17 -5.50 -4.25 4.52
C LYS A 17 -4.24 -3.80 3.79
N ILE A 18 -3.94 -2.50 3.80
CA ILE A 18 -2.69 -1.98 3.23
C ILE A 18 -1.50 -2.51 4.05
N LYS A 19 -1.56 -2.38 5.37
CA LYS A 19 -0.52 -2.87 6.29
C LYS A 19 -0.22 -4.35 6.07
N ASN A 20 -1.26 -5.19 6.07
CA ASN A 20 -1.13 -6.64 5.86
C ASN A 20 -0.56 -6.98 4.47
N SER A 21 -0.89 -6.20 3.43
CA SER A 21 -0.33 -6.43 2.10
C SER A 21 1.18 -6.16 2.05
N ILE A 22 1.66 -5.11 2.73
CA ILE A 22 3.09 -4.77 2.79
C ILE A 22 3.85 -5.84 3.60
N TRP A 23 3.27 -6.28 4.72
CA TRP A 23 3.84 -7.35 5.54
C TRP A 23 3.89 -8.70 4.82
N GLY A 24 2.87 -9.02 4.01
CA GLY A 24 2.89 -10.19 3.13
C GLY A 24 4.08 -10.16 2.17
N ALA A 25 4.25 -9.03 1.46
CA ALA A 25 5.38 -8.86 0.55
C ALA A 25 6.74 -8.88 1.27
N SER A 26 6.83 -8.44 2.53
CA SER A 26 8.07 -8.51 3.29
C SER A 26 8.47 -9.96 3.55
N LYS A 27 7.50 -10.83 3.90
CA LYS A 27 7.71 -12.27 4.03
C LYS A 27 8.17 -12.91 2.72
N ASP A 28 7.47 -12.62 1.62
CA ASP A 28 7.81 -13.18 0.30
C ASP A 28 9.21 -12.76 -0.17
N SER A 29 9.62 -11.54 0.18
CA SER A 29 10.96 -11.04 -0.12
C SER A 29 12.04 -11.52 0.85
N ASN A 30 11.70 -12.23 1.92
CA ASN A 30 12.57 -12.56 3.06
C ASN A 30 13.33 -11.32 3.59
N THR A 31 12.59 -10.22 3.78
CA THR A 31 13.10 -8.95 4.31
C THR A 31 12.35 -8.59 5.58
N ILE A 32 13.08 -8.20 6.62
CA ILE A 32 12.48 -7.77 7.89
C ILE A 32 11.92 -6.37 7.72
N ILE A 33 10.69 -6.19 8.18
CA ILE A 33 10.05 -4.89 8.39
C ILE A 33 9.38 -4.92 9.75
N ASN A 34 9.56 -3.89 10.56
CA ASN A 34 8.99 -3.86 11.90
C ASN A 34 7.62 -3.14 11.90
N GLU A 35 6.92 -3.22 13.03
CA GLU A 35 5.59 -2.61 13.21
C GLU A 35 5.61 -1.07 13.04
N SER A 36 6.70 -0.41 13.45
CA SER A 36 6.83 1.04 13.32
C SER A 36 7.00 1.45 11.85
N ASP A 37 7.84 0.73 11.09
CA ASP A 37 8.01 0.93 9.65
C ASP A 37 6.68 0.75 8.91
N LEU A 38 5.96 -0.33 9.22
CA LEU A 38 4.64 -0.62 8.65
C LEU A 38 3.64 0.51 8.92
N LYS A 39 3.61 1.04 10.15
CA LYS A 39 2.73 2.15 10.52
C LYS A 39 3.08 3.42 9.75
N ILE A 40 4.36 3.75 9.64
CA ILE A 40 4.83 4.93 8.90
C ILE A 40 4.47 4.83 7.41
N LEU A 41 4.76 3.70 6.77
CA LEU A 41 4.45 3.47 5.36
C LEU A 41 2.95 3.51 5.10
N THR A 42 2.15 2.82 5.92
CA THR A 42 0.70 2.74 5.73
C THR A 42 0.06 4.13 5.87
N ASN A 43 0.45 4.90 6.89
CA ASN A 43 -0.05 6.27 7.07
C ASN A 43 0.34 7.18 5.90
N ARG A 44 1.56 7.03 5.37
CA ARG A 44 2.00 7.77 4.18
C ARG A 44 1.16 7.45 2.96
N VAL A 45 0.90 6.17 2.69
CA VAL A 45 0.07 5.72 1.56
C VAL A 45 -1.33 6.33 1.67
N ILE A 46 -1.99 6.22 2.82
CA ILE A 46 -3.32 6.80 3.04
C ILE A 46 -3.32 8.31 2.83
N LYS A 47 -2.30 9.00 3.35
CA LYS A 47 -2.14 10.45 3.17
C LYS A 47 -2.06 10.82 1.69
N ILE A 48 -1.15 10.18 0.94
CA ILE A 48 -0.95 10.46 -0.50
C ILE A 48 -2.23 10.20 -1.30
N VAL A 49 -2.89 9.05 -1.07
CA VAL A 49 -4.14 8.74 -1.78
C VAL A 49 -5.22 9.79 -1.45
N THR A 50 -5.29 10.23 -0.19
CA THR A 50 -6.26 11.25 0.26
C THR A 50 -5.98 12.62 -0.36
N GLU A 51 -4.71 12.97 -0.53
CA GLU A 51 -4.29 14.22 -1.22
C GLU A 51 -4.66 14.19 -2.72
N ILE A 52 -4.59 13.02 -3.37
CA ILE A 52 -4.92 12.86 -4.80
C ILE A 52 -6.44 12.81 -5.04
N ARG A 53 -7.17 12.06 -4.20
CA ARG A 53 -8.58 11.71 -4.46
C ARG A 53 -9.58 12.47 -3.59
N GLY A 54 -9.13 13.13 -2.53
CA GLY A 54 -9.99 13.68 -1.49
C GLY A 54 -10.52 12.61 -0.52
N ARG A 55 -11.06 13.05 0.63
CA ARG A 55 -11.52 12.15 1.71
C ARG A 55 -12.68 11.24 1.32
N ASP A 56 -13.57 11.74 0.45
CA ASP A 56 -14.75 11.04 -0.04
C ASP A 56 -14.55 10.44 -1.44
N GLY A 57 -13.33 10.53 -1.97
CA GLY A 57 -12.98 10.01 -3.29
C GLY A 57 -12.98 8.49 -3.38
N ILE A 58 -12.84 8.02 -4.62
CA ILE A 58 -12.62 6.61 -4.96
C ILE A 58 -11.23 6.49 -5.60
N THR A 59 -10.39 5.63 -5.03
CA THR A 59 -9.10 5.23 -5.62
C THR A 59 -9.20 3.84 -6.25
N SER A 60 -8.15 3.38 -6.95
CA SER A 60 -8.07 2.04 -7.52
C SER A 60 -7.00 1.19 -6.81
N SER A 61 -7.15 -0.14 -6.89
CA SER A 61 -6.11 -1.05 -6.39
C SER A 61 -4.75 -0.84 -7.07
N TYR A 62 -4.75 -0.44 -8.34
CA TYR A 62 -3.50 -0.12 -9.07
C TYR A 62 -2.83 1.15 -8.54
N GLU A 63 -3.60 2.20 -8.26
CA GLU A 63 -3.08 3.45 -7.70
C GLU A 63 -2.50 3.24 -6.30
N VAL A 64 -3.23 2.53 -5.44
CA VAL A 64 -2.73 2.18 -4.09
C VAL A 64 -1.46 1.32 -4.18
N GLN A 65 -1.44 0.32 -5.07
CA GLN A 65 -0.25 -0.52 -5.31
C GLN A 65 0.95 0.33 -5.77
N ALA A 66 0.76 1.27 -6.71
CA ALA A 66 1.81 2.16 -7.18
C ALA A 66 2.38 3.03 -6.04
N ILE A 67 1.51 3.61 -5.20
CA ILE A 67 1.92 4.45 -4.07
C ILE A 67 2.66 3.64 -3.00
N ILE A 68 2.25 2.39 -2.75
CA ILE A 68 2.97 1.47 -1.84
C ILE A 68 4.38 1.20 -2.37
N ILE A 69 4.49 0.82 -3.64
CA ILE A 69 5.78 0.50 -4.28
C ILE A 69 6.72 1.72 -4.20
N GLU A 70 6.21 2.90 -4.55
CA GLU A 70 6.96 4.15 -4.49
C GLU A 70 7.43 4.49 -3.06
N SER A 71 6.54 4.32 -2.07
CA SER A 71 6.86 4.53 -0.66
C SER A 71 7.94 3.57 -0.14
N LEU A 72 7.86 2.30 -0.52
CA LEU A 72 8.87 1.29 -0.16
C LEU A 72 10.23 1.61 -0.80
N TYR A 73 10.25 2.05 -2.06
CA TYR A 73 11.48 2.47 -2.73
C TYR A 73 12.14 3.66 -2.03
N LYS A 74 11.35 4.68 -1.67
CA LYS A 74 11.82 5.86 -0.93
C LYS A 74 12.50 5.51 0.39
N ASP A 75 11.96 4.53 1.11
CA ASP A 75 12.48 4.12 2.42
C ASP A 75 13.57 3.03 2.31
N GLY A 76 14.02 2.70 1.10
CA GLY A 76 15.10 1.73 0.88
C GLY A 76 14.67 0.27 0.92
N PHE A 77 13.38 -0.03 1.09
CA PHE A 77 12.81 -1.39 1.08
C PHE A 77 12.66 -1.97 -0.33
N LYS A 78 13.70 -1.85 -1.17
CA LYS A 78 13.68 -2.26 -2.59
C LYS A 78 13.28 -3.71 -2.80
N ARG A 79 13.72 -4.63 -1.92
CA ARG A 79 13.37 -6.05 -2.00
C ARG A 79 11.88 -6.30 -1.77
N ILE A 80 11.27 -5.59 -0.84
CA ILE A 80 9.83 -5.66 -0.57
C ILE A 80 9.05 -5.06 -1.74
N ALA A 81 9.48 -3.89 -2.24
CA ALA A 81 8.85 -3.25 -3.41
C ALA A 81 8.85 -4.17 -4.64
N ASN A 82 9.98 -4.85 -4.90
CA ASN A 82 10.10 -5.82 -5.99
C ASN A 82 9.23 -7.07 -5.81
N ALA A 83 9.07 -7.57 -4.58
CA ALA A 83 8.14 -8.66 -4.31
C ALA A 83 6.68 -8.22 -4.54
N TYR A 84 6.33 -7.00 -4.10
CA TYR A 84 5.00 -6.42 -4.30
C TYR A 84 4.65 -6.20 -5.78
N LEU A 85 5.66 -5.92 -6.62
CA LEU A 85 5.49 -5.75 -8.08
C LEU A 85 5.08 -7.05 -8.80
N ARG A 86 5.35 -8.21 -8.19
CA ARG A 86 5.05 -9.53 -8.75
C ARG A 86 3.63 -10.03 -8.39
N TYR A 87 2.86 -9.23 -7.65
CA TYR A 87 1.49 -9.50 -7.14
C TYR A 87 0.39 -8.90 -8.03
#